data_AF-A0A5C7HPG4-F1
#
_entry.id   AF-A0A5C7HPG4-F1
#
_cell.length_a   1.000
_cell.length_b   1.000
_cell.length_c   1.000
_cell.angle_alpha   90.00
_cell.angle_beta   90.00
_cell.angle_gamma   90.00
#
_symmetry.space_group_name_H-M   'P 1'
#
loop_
_entity.id
_entity.type
_entity.pdbx_description
1 polymer ?
#
loop_
_entity_poly.entity_id
_entity_poly.type
_entity_poly.pdbx_seq_one_letter_code
_entity_poly.pdbx_strand_id
1 'polypeptide(L)'
;MCSWEEDQLPPANKFATKNSYFQPSFNIPNDYNQEYSPEEFVQFESENVPSCLRLHVKMIEIRNMTGVEDELEVVSYMLKNSEVLKEFSVDIANAESKENLQRQILLYPRGSVDCEIKFL
;
A
#
# COMPACT_ATOMS: atom_id res chain seq x y z
N MET A 1 25.50 37.52 -20.76
CA MET A 1 26.11 37.05 -19.49
C MET A 1 25.10 37.36 -18.39
N CYS A 2 24.69 36.32 -17.65
CA CYS A 2 24.07 36.26 -16.31
C CYS A 2 23.28 37.48 -15.81
N SER A 3 22.07 37.42 -15.23
CA SER A 3 21.21 36.36 -14.68
C SER A 3 19.85 37.04 -14.46
N TRP A 4 18.73 36.32 -14.55
CA TRP A 4 17.41 36.84 -14.18
C TRP A 4 17.06 36.34 -12.78
N GLU A 5 17.04 37.25 -11.82
CA GLU A 5 16.24 37.16 -10.59
C GLU A 5 14.96 37.95 -10.84
N GLU A 6 13.81 37.28 -10.76
CA GLU A 6 12.52 37.93 -10.56
C GLU A 6 11.61 36.93 -9.84
N ASP A 7 11.72 36.94 -8.51
CA ASP A 7 10.70 36.46 -7.60
C ASP A 7 9.41 37.29 -7.80
N GLN A 8 8.26 36.63 -8.04
CA GLN A 8 7.09 36.67 -7.16
C GLN A 8 5.76 36.19 -7.80
N LEU A 9 5.05 35.40 -6.98
CA LEU A 9 3.62 35.04 -6.95
C LEU A 9 3.16 33.76 -7.69
N PRO A 10 2.72 32.71 -6.94
CA PRO A 10 1.93 31.63 -7.53
C PRO A 10 0.43 32.02 -7.62
N PRO A 11 -0.24 31.82 -8.77
CA PRO A 11 -1.68 32.11 -8.88
C PRO A 11 -2.57 30.91 -8.49
N ALA A 12 -3.41 31.20 -7.49
CA ALA A 12 -4.81 30.81 -7.30
C ALA A 12 -5.21 29.32 -7.27
N ASN A 13 -5.45 28.84 -6.04
CA ASN A 13 -6.33 27.72 -5.72
C ASN A 13 -7.81 28.10 -6.00
N LYS A 14 -8.46 27.38 -6.93
CA LYS A 14 -9.92 27.29 -7.15
C LYS A 14 -10.13 25.85 -7.66
N PHE A 15 -10.77 24.93 -6.95
CA PHE A 15 -12.22 24.86 -6.68
C PHE A 15 -12.48 24.04 -5.42
N ALA A 16 -13.32 24.58 -4.54
CA ALA A 16 -13.94 23.84 -3.45
C ALA A 16 -15.23 23.15 -3.96
N THR A 17 -15.36 21.84 -3.73
CA THR A 17 -16.67 21.20 -3.60
C THR A 17 -16.75 20.51 -2.24
N LYS A 18 -17.78 20.91 -1.50
CA LYS A 18 -18.06 20.61 -0.11
C LYS A 18 -18.47 19.14 0.02
N ASN A 19 -17.80 18.38 0.87
CA ASN A 19 -18.39 17.19 1.50
C ASN A 19 -18.16 17.27 3.01
N SER A 20 -19.27 17.29 3.75
CA SER A 20 -19.39 17.68 5.15
C SER A 20 -19.13 16.51 6.10
N TYR A 21 -17.90 16.04 6.15
CA TYR A 21 -17.46 15.17 7.24
C TYR A 21 -16.51 15.95 8.13
N PHE A 22 -16.80 15.93 9.43
CA PHE A 22 -16.02 16.57 10.49
C PHE A 22 -14.55 16.18 10.35
N GLN A 23 -13.71 17.09 9.85
CA GLN A 23 -12.26 16.95 9.87
C GLN A 23 -11.83 17.44 11.25
N PRO A 24 -11.21 16.61 12.11
CA PRO A 24 -10.44 17.15 13.22
C PRO A 24 -9.40 18.07 12.58
N SER A 25 -9.40 19.36 12.92
CA SER A 25 -8.43 20.31 12.40
C SER A 25 -7.05 19.98 12.98
N PHE A 26 -6.36 19.02 12.38
CA PHE A 26 -4.92 18.86 12.56
C PHE A 26 -4.26 20.00 11.79
N ASN A 27 -3.85 21.03 12.53
CA ASN A 27 -2.88 21.98 12.02
C ASN A 27 -1.57 21.22 11.86
N ILE A 28 -1.29 20.72 10.66
CA ILE A 28 0.03 20.21 10.31
C ILE A 28 0.86 21.42 9.88
N PRO A 29 1.85 21.86 10.68
CA PRO A 29 2.79 22.87 10.22
C PRO A 29 3.54 22.28 9.03
N ASN A 30 3.56 23.02 7.93
CA ASN A 30 4.25 22.62 6.72
C ASN A 30 5.74 22.92 6.90
N ASP A 31 6.42 22.08 7.70
CA ASP A 31 7.87 22.15 7.90
C ASP A 31 8.53 20.98 7.18
N TYR A 32 9.07 21.26 5.99
CA TYR A 32 9.73 20.30 5.11
C TYR A 32 11.13 19.87 5.59
N ASN A 33 11.49 20.11 6.85
CA ASN A 33 12.78 19.70 7.43
C ASN A 33 12.63 18.83 8.69
N GLN A 34 11.52 18.08 8.84
CA GLN A 34 11.45 17.08 9.89
C GLN A 34 12.27 15.85 9.48
N GLU A 35 13.44 15.70 10.10
CA GLU A 35 14.27 14.51 10.03
C GLU A 35 13.39 13.30 10.39
N TYR A 36 13.09 12.50 9.37
CA TYR A 36 12.20 11.36 9.48
C TYR A 36 12.91 10.29 10.32
N SER A 37 12.71 10.32 11.64
CA SER A 37 13.03 9.20 12.52
C SER A 37 12.17 8.03 12.06
N PRO A 38 12.75 6.92 11.58
CA PRO A 38 11.99 5.75 11.13
C PRO A 38 11.29 5.00 12.28
N GLU A 39 11.41 5.49 13.52
CA GLU A 39 11.24 4.67 14.73
C GLU A 39 9.79 4.55 15.22
N GLU A 40 8.82 5.16 14.54
CA GLU A 40 7.41 5.10 14.95
C GLU A 40 6.45 4.62 13.86
N PHE A 41 6.87 3.67 13.02
CA PHE A 41 5.89 2.78 12.42
C PHE A 41 5.36 1.84 13.49
N VAL A 42 4.29 2.28 14.15
CA VAL A 42 3.51 1.43 15.04
C VAL A 42 3.01 0.24 14.22
N GLN A 43 3.65 -0.91 14.42
CA GLN A 43 3.19 -2.18 13.93
C GLN A 43 1.84 -2.45 14.62
N PHE A 44 0.74 -2.06 13.97
CA PHE A 44 -0.57 -2.47 14.42
C PHE A 44 -0.67 -3.96 14.12
N GLU A 45 -0.28 -4.79 15.08
CA GLU A 45 -0.84 -6.14 15.16
C GLU A 45 -2.35 -5.96 15.27
N SER A 46 -3.03 -5.97 14.12
CA SER A 46 -4.47 -5.92 14.07
C SER A 46 -4.96 -7.24 14.65
N GLU A 47 -5.15 -7.30 15.97
CA GLU A 47 -5.67 -8.47 16.69
C GLU A 47 -6.97 -9.00 16.05
N ASN A 48 -7.66 -8.14 15.28
CA ASN A 48 -8.84 -8.48 14.51
C ASN A 48 -8.60 -8.31 13.01
N VAL A 49 -8.48 -9.43 12.29
CA VAL A 49 -8.59 -9.43 10.83
C VAL A 49 -9.99 -8.90 10.45
N PRO A 50 -10.11 -7.91 9.55
CA PRO A 50 -11.40 -7.42 9.10
C PRO A 50 -12.28 -8.56 8.57
N SER A 51 -13.53 -8.61 9.01
CA SER A 51 -14.48 -9.67 8.60
C SER A 51 -14.74 -9.69 7.09
N CYS A 52 -14.62 -8.54 6.43
CA CYS A 52 -14.70 -8.45 4.97
C CYS A 52 -13.56 -9.23 4.32
N LEU A 53 -12.32 -9.00 4.75
CA LEU A 53 -11.15 -9.71 4.24
C LEU A 53 -11.26 -11.21 4.48
N ARG A 54 -11.58 -11.59 5.73
CA ARG A 54 -11.62 -12.99 6.12
C ARG A 54 -12.71 -13.79 5.43
N LEU A 55 -13.95 -13.27 5.44
CA LEU A 55 -15.15 -14.06 5.11
C LEU A 55 -15.76 -13.72 3.74
N HIS A 56 -15.32 -12.66 3.06
CA HIS A 56 -16.02 -12.16 1.86
C HIS A 56 -15.13 -11.92 0.65
N VAL A 57 -13.81 -11.73 0.81
CA VAL A 57 -12.91 -11.46 -0.31
C VAL A 57 -12.63 -12.72 -1.11
N LYS A 58 -13.03 -12.70 -2.40
CA LYS A 58 -12.85 -13.81 -3.34
C LYS A 58 -11.70 -13.60 -4.32
N MET A 59 -11.27 -12.36 -4.51
CA MET A 59 -10.22 -11.99 -5.45
C MET A 59 -9.42 -10.82 -4.89
N ILE A 60 -8.10 -10.89 -5.03
CA ILE A 60 -7.17 -9.81 -4.72
C ILE A 60 -6.22 -9.65 -5.93
N GLU A 61 -5.97 -8.41 -6.33
CA GLU A 61 -4.99 -8.07 -7.36
C GLU A 61 -4.02 -7.01 -6.84
N ILE A 62 -2.72 -7.29 -6.93
CA ILE A 62 -1.64 -6.36 -6.58
C ILE A 62 -0.86 -6.06 -7.86
N ARG A 63 -0.62 -4.77 -8.13
CA ARG A 63 0.10 -4.31 -9.32
C ARG A 63 1.40 -3.63 -8.98
N ASN A 64 2.36 -3.70 -9.90
CA ASN A 64 3.65 -3.02 -9.80
C ASN A 64 4.42 -3.34 -8.51
N MET A 65 4.32 -4.57 -8.01
CA MET A 65 5.03 -4.97 -6.79
C MET A 65 6.54 -4.88 -7.02
N THR A 66 7.25 -4.20 -6.14
CA THR A 66 8.71 -4.01 -6.20
C THR A 66 9.47 -5.04 -5.36
N GLY A 67 8.78 -5.65 -4.39
CA GLY A 67 9.33 -6.66 -3.48
C GLY A 67 9.97 -6.08 -2.23
N VAL A 68 9.62 -4.85 -1.84
CA VAL A 68 10.02 -4.29 -0.55
C VAL A 68 9.32 -5.04 0.60
N GLU A 69 9.92 -5.00 1.79
CA GLU A 69 9.48 -5.81 2.93
C GLU A 69 8.01 -5.58 3.31
N ASP A 70 7.57 -4.32 3.35
CA ASP A 70 6.18 -3.96 3.66
C ASP A 70 5.18 -4.53 2.64
N GLU A 71 5.53 -4.55 1.34
CA GLU A 71 4.68 -5.14 0.30
C GLU A 71 4.53 -6.65 0.52
N LEU A 72 5.63 -7.31 0.88
CA LEU A 72 5.65 -8.75 1.16
C LEU A 72 4.87 -9.11 2.43
N GLU A 73 4.92 -8.26 3.46
CA GLU A 73 4.09 -8.40 4.66
C GLU A 73 2.61 -8.32 4.32
N VAL A 74 2.21 -7.35 3.47
CA VAL A 74 0.83 -7.23 2.98
C VAL A 74 0.41 -8.48 2.20
N VAL A 75 1.25 -8.96 1.28
CA VAL A 75 0.95 -10.17 0.49
C VAL A 75 0.74 -11.38 1.42
N SER A 76 1.66 -11.58 2.36
CA SER A 76 1.59 -12.67 3.33
C SER A 76 0.34 -12.59 4.19
N TYR A 77 0.02 -11.39 4.70
CA TYR A 77 -1.17 -11.14 5.51
C TYR A 77 -2.46 -11.42 4.73
N MET A 78 -2.56 -10.96 3.49
CA MET A 78 -3.74 -11.17 2.65
C MET A 78 -3.96 -12.65 2.32
N LEU A 79 -2.90 -13.36 1.92
CA LEU A 79 -2.96 -14.79 1.61
C LEU A 79 -3.32 -15.61 2.84
N LYS A 80 -2.71 -15.32 4.00
CA LYS A 80 -2.93 -16.05 5.25
C LYS A 80 -4.34 -15.89 5.81
N ASN A 81 -4.91 -14.69 5.72
CA ASN A 81 -6.12 -14.35 6.47
C ASN A 81 -7.42 -14.39 5.65
N SER A 82 -7.36 -14.60 4.34
CA SER A 82 -8.55 -14.64 3.49
C SER A 82 -9.06 -16.07 3.33
N GLU A 83 -10.08 -16.47 4.10
CA GLU A 83 -10.58 -17.87 4.16
C GLU A 83 -11.34 -18.28 2.89
N VAL A 84 -11.96 -17.32 2.20
CA VAL A 84 -12.81 -17.57 1.00
C VAL A 84 -12.18 -17.09 -0.32
N LEU A 85 -10.88 -16.80 -0.30
CA LEU A 85 -10.12 -16.31 -1.45
C LEU A 85 -10.01 -17.38 -2.54
N LYS A 86 -10.42 -17.04 -3.76
CA LYS A 86 -10.34 -17.93 -4.93
C LYS A 86 -9.17 -17.61 -5.83
N GLU A 87 -8.84 -16.33 -5.96
CA GLU A 87 -7.76 -15.88 -6.84
C GLU A 87 -6.94 -14.77 -6.18
N PHE A 88 -5.62 -14.93 -6.22
CA PHE A 88 -4.66 -13.90 -5.86
C PHE A 88 -3.76 -13.62 -7.05
N SER A 89 -3.86 -12.43 -7.63
CA SER A 89 -3.12 -12.03 -8.82
C SER A 89 -2.07 -10.97 -8.45
N VAL A 90 -0.83 -11.16 -8.91
CA VAL A 90 0.26 -10.21 -8.63
C VAL A 90 1.11 -9.95 -9.87
N ASP A 91 1.26 -8.66 -10.18
CA ASP A 91 2.24 -8.16 -11.15
C ASP A 91 3.49 -7.66 -10.41
N ILE A 92 4.66 -8.08 -10.88
CA ILE A 92 5.96 -7.79 -10.28
C ILE A 92 6.74 -6.91 -11.26
N ALA A 93 6.98 -5.66 -10.87
CA ALA A 93 7.61 -4.65 -11.72
C ALA A 93 9.10 -4.93 -11.96
N ASN A 94 9.79 -5.51 -10.98
CA ASN A 94 11.22 -5.77 -11.07
C ASN A 94 11.50 -7.14 -11.70
N ALA A 95 12.08 -7.13 -12.91
CA ALA A 95 12.42 -8.35 -13.64
C ALA A 95 13.55 -9.17 -12.98
N GLU A 96 14.51 -8.52 -12.31
CA GLU A 96 15.68 -9.18 -11.75
C GLU A 96 15.32 -10.05 -10.54
N SER A 97 14.36 -9.59 -9.72
CA SER A 97 13.88 -10.32 -8.54
C SER A 97 12.60 -11.12 -8.80
N LYS A 98 12.00 -11.05 -9.99
CA LYS A 98 10.69 -11.64 -10.32
C LYS A 98 10.60 -13.10 -9.89
N GLU A 99 11.53 -13.95 -10.30
CA GLU A 99 11.48 -15.39 -9.98
C GLU A 99 11.62 -15.67 -8.47
N ASN A 100 12.48 -14.90 -7.77
CA ASN A 100 12.67 -15.06 -6.34
C ASN A 100 11.41 -14.68 -5.56
N LEU A 101 10.80 -13.54 -5.90
CA LEU A 101 9.55 -13.07 -5.32
C LEU A 101 8.40 -14.04 -5.61
N GLN A 102 8.29 -14.55 -6.83
CA GLN A 102 7.29 -15.58 -7.17
C GLN A 102 7.42 -16.82 -6.28
N ARG A 103 8.65 -17.33 -6.11
CA ARG A 103 8.91 -18.48 -5.23
C ARG A 103 8.56 -18.17 -3.78
N GLN A 104 8.91 -16.98 -3.29
CA GLN A 104 8.57 -16.56 -1.93
C GLN A 104 7.05 -16.49 -1.71
N ILE A 105 6.31 -15.89 -2.64
CA ILE A 105 4.85 -15.77 -2.57
C ILE A 105 4.17 -17.15 -2.53
N LEU A 106 4.67 -18.10 -3.34
CA LEU A 106 4.13 -19.47 -3.37
C LEU A 106 4.31 -20.23 -2.05
N LEU A 107 5.26 -19.81 -1.21
CA LEU A 107 5.53 -20.43 0.10
C LEU A 107 4.67 -19.86 1.22
N TYR A 108 3.97 -18.74 1.01
CA TYR A 108 3.14 -18.16 2.06
C TYR A 108 1.95 -19.07 2.43
N PRO A 109 1.60 -19.14 3.73
CA PRO A 109 0.38 -19.83 4.15
C PRO A 109 -0.85 -19.24 3.47
N ARG A 110 -1.81 -20.10 3.12
CA ARG A 110 -3.09 -19.70 2.55
C ARG A 110 -4.20 -19.96 3.54
N GLY A 111 -5.02 -18.95 3.78
CA GLY A 111 -6.27 -19.08 4.55
C GLY A 111 -7.32 -19.89 3.78
N SER A 112 -7.29 -19.83 2.46
CA SER A 112 -8.16 -20.61 1.59
C SER A 112 -7.40 -21.72 0.84
N VAL A 113 -7.91 -22.94 0.91
CA VAL A 113 -7.36 -24.11 0.20
C VAL A 113 -7.56 -23.99 -1.31
N ASP A 114 -8.63 -23.33 -1.73
CA ASP A 114 -9.02 -23.19 -3.13
C ASP A 114 -8.38 -21.98 -3.83
N CYS A 115 -7.53 -21.20 -3.13
CA CYS A 115 -6.89 -20.02 -3.69
C CYS A 115 -5.85 -20.39 -4.74
N GLU A 116 -6.08 -19.95 -5.98
CA GLU A 116 -5.11 -19.97 -7.07
C GLU A 116 -4.27 -18.67 -7.06
N ILE A 117 -2.95 -18.80 -7.14
CA ILE A 117 -2.03 -17.67 -7.25
C ILE A 117 -1.65 -17.51 -8.73
N LYS A 118 -1.86 -16.31 -9.28
CA LYS A 118 -1.55 -15.96 -10.67
C LYS A 118 -0.51 -14.84 -10.71
N PHE A 119 0.48 -15.01 -11.57
CA PHE A 119 1.48 -14.00 -11.84
C PHE A 119 1.17 -13.35 -13.19
N LEU A 120 1.04 -12.03 -13.18
CA LEU A 120 0.71 -11.22 -14.37
C LEU A 120 1.95 -10.90 -15.23
#